data_AF-A0A812GD22-F1
#
_entry.id   AF-A0A812GD22-F1
#
_cell.length_a   1.000
_cell.length_b   1.000
_cell.length_c   1.000
_cell.angle_alpha   90.00
_cell.angle_beta   90.00
_cell.angle_gamma   90.00
#
_symmetry.space_group_name_H-M   'P 1'
#
loop_
_entity.id
_entity.type
_entity.pdbx_description
1 polymer ?
#
loop_
_entity_poly.entity_id
_entity_poly.type
_entity_poly.pdbx_seq_one_letter_code
_entity_poly.pdbx_strand_id
1 'polypeptide(L)'
;MTTTMQHIQSALELVLETDQLKISLDTNFDDDLDLDSVLFVQFLLTLEDAIDGLLFDPDLIGQSAFNNVRTLIDFIESHTTAVEV
;
A
#
# COMPACT_ATOMS: atom_id res chain seq x y z
N MET A 1 -3.96 -10.49 -10.58
CA MET A 1 -3.87 -11.18 -9.26
C MET A 1 -2.45 -11.29 -8.68
N THR A 2 -1.38 -10.83 -9.33
CA THR A 2 -0.04 -10.70 -8.70
C THR A 2 0.53 -9.27 -8.74
N THR A 3 -0.02 -8.40 -9.59
CA THR A 3 0.52 -7.06 -9.85
C THR A 3 0.41 -6.14 -8.63
N THR A 4 -0.68 -6.20 -7.85
CA THR A 4 -0.90 -5.33 -6.69
C THR A 4 0.16 -5.53 -5.60
N MET A 5 0.49 -6.79 -5.27
CA MET A 5 1.51 -7.09 -4.26
C MET A 5 2.90 -6.65 -4.73
N GLN A 6 3.18 -6.78 -6.04
CA GLN A 6 4.43 -6.29 -6.62
C GLN A 6 4.53 -4.76 -6.59
N HIS A 7 3.45 -4.04 -6.88
CA HIS A 7 3.42 -2.57 -6.78
C HIS A 7 3.61 -2.10 -5.33
N ILE A 8 2.95 -2.75 -4.37
CA ILE A 8 3.13 -2.48 -2.94
C ILE A 8 4.59 -2.71 -2.54
N GLN A 9 5.16 -3.87 -2.89
CA GLN A 9 6.54 -4.20 -2.58
C GLN A 9 7.50 -3.16 -3.17
N SER A 10 7.39 -2.86 -4.47
CA SER A 10 8.25 -1.88 -5.13
C SER A 10 8.10 -0.48 -4.55
N ALA A 11 6.88 -0.03 -4.23
CA ALA A 11 6.67 1.27 -3.62
C ALA A 11 7.30 1.33 -2.22
N LEU A 12 7.18 0.28 -1.40
CA LEU A 12 7.84 0.22 -0.09
C LEU A 12 9.37 0.19 -0.20
N GLU A 13 9.92 -0.61 -1.10
CA GLU A 13 11.37 -0.67 -1.35
C GLU A 13 11.92 0.70 -1.74
N LEU A 14 11.15 1.49 -2.51
CA LEU A 14 11.49 2.85 -2.90
C LEU A 14 11.51 3.82 -1.70
N VAL A 15 10.51 3.73 -0.82
CA VAL A 15 10.35 4.66 0.30
C VAL A 15 11.29 4.32 1.46
N LEU A 16 11.52 3.02 1.70
CA LEU A 16 12.42 2.51 2.73
C LEU A 16 13.89 2.43 2.27
N GLU A 17 14.17 2.84 1.02
CA GLU A 17 15.50 2.76 0.38
C GLU A 17 16.17 1.38 0.58
N THR A 18 15.38 0.31 0.44
CA THR A 18 15.81 -1.07 0.72
C THR A 18 15.56 -1.97 -0.47
N ASP A 19 16.53 -2.83 -0.79
CA ASP A 19 16.53 -3.68 -1.99
C ASP A 19 16.06 -5.13 -1.70
N GLN A 20 15.68 -5.40 -0.45
CA GLN A 20 15.38 -6.76 0.00
C GLN A 20 14.21 -6.81 0.99
N LEU A 21 13.15 -6.07 0.69
CA LEU A 21 11.96 -6.06 1.54
C LEU A 21 11.11 -7.30 1.27
N LYS A 22 10.99 -8.17 2.27
CA LYS A 22 10.06 -9.31 2.23
C LYS A 22 8.80 -8.99 3.02
N ILE A 23 7.82 -8.43 2.33
CA ILE A 23 6.48 -8.24 2.89
C ILE A 23 5.61 -9.49 2.70
N SER A 24 4.79 -9.76 3.69
CA SER A 24 3.70 -10.74 3.65
C SER A 24 2.37 -10.03 3.82
N LEU A 25 1.26 -10.71 3.53
CA LEU A 25 -0.09 -10.16 3.75
C LEU A 25 -0.32 -9.73 5.22
N ASP A 26 0.32 -10.42 6.15
CA ASP A 26 0.23 -10.15 7.59
C ASP A 26 1.23 -9.08 8.07
N THR A 27 2.14 -8.62 7.20
CA THR A 27 3.14 -7.60 7.55
C THR A 27 2.45 -6.28 7.85
N ASN A 28 2.82 -5.70 8.99
CA ASN A 28 2.31 -4.43 9.47
C ASN A 28 3.27 -3.30 9.10
N PHE A 29 2.77 -2.23 8.50
CA PHE A 29 3.59 -1.10 8.05
C PHE A 29 4.17 -0.31 9.22
N ASP A 30 3.42 -0.16 10.31
CA ASP A 30 3.83 0.58 11.50
C ASP A 30 4.79 -0.25 12.37
N ASP A 31 4.43 -1.50 12.67
CA ASP A 31 5.15 -2.34 13.65
C ASP A 31 6.34 -3.13 13.04
N ASP A 32 6.23 -3.60 11.79
CA ASP A 32 7.25 -4.45 11.14
C ASP A 32 8.20 -3.65 10.24
N LEU A 33 7.70 -2.57 9.63
CA LEU A 33 8.44 -1.74 8.67
C LEU A 33 8.88 -0.39 9.23
N ASP A 34 8.45 -0.03 10.45
CA ASP A 34 8.75 1.26 11.09
C ASP A 34 8.41 2.45 10.15
N LEU A 35 7.28 2.36 9.44
CA LEU A 35 6.84 3.43 8.56
C LEU A 35 6.32 4.61 9.37
N ASP A 36 7.15 5.65 9.44
CA ASP A 36 6.71 6.97 9.88
C ASP A 36 5.46 7.43 9.11
N SER A 37 4.56 8.16 9.77
CA SER A 37 3.32 8.67 9.15
C SER A 37 3.58 9.48 7.87
N VAL A 38 4.76 10.10 7.75
CA VAL A 38 5.18 10.83 6.54
C VAL A 38 5.54 9.86 5.40
N LEU A 39 6.36 8.85 5.69
CA LEU A 39 6.74 7.83 4.71
C LEU A 39 5.53 7.01 4.27
N PHE A 40 4.61 6.74 5.19
CA PHE A 40 3.35 6.05 4.91
C PHE A 40 2.50 6.80 3.88
N VAL A 41 2.33 8.12 4.04
CA VAL A 41 1.60 8.95 3.08
C VAL A 41 2.33 8.99 1.73
N GLN A 42 3.66 9.12 1.71
CA GLN A 42 4.43 9.08 0.45
C GLN A 42 4.33 7.74 -0.27
N PHE A 43 4.39 6.65 0.48
CA PHE A 43 4.21 5.30 -0.03
C PHE A 43 2.83 5.15 -0.69
N LEU A 44 1.76 5.62 -0.04
CA LEU A 44 0.41 5.55 -0.58
C LEU A 44 0.24 6.38 -1.85
N LEU A 45 0.78 7.59 -1.89
CA LEU A 45 0.77 8.42 -3.12
C LEU A 45 1.52 7.74 -4.27
N THR A 46 2.65 7.10 -3.96
CA THR A 46 3.45 6.35 -4.96
C THR A 46 2.68 5.13 -5.46
N LEU A 47 1.98 4.44 -4.56
CA LEU A 47 1.17 3.28 -4.91
C LEU A 47 -0.10 3.65 -5.68
N GLU A 48 -0.73 4.77 -5.33
CA GLU A 48 -1.84 5.37 -6.07
C GLU A 48 -1.44 5.68 -7.51
N ASP A 49 -0.29 6.32 -7.71
CA ASP A 49 0.26 6.63 -9.03
C ASP A 49 0.56 5.35 -9.84
N ALA A 50 1.00 4.28 -9.16
CA ALA A 50 1.27 2.99 -9.78
C ALA A 50 0.01 2.19 -10.16
N ILE A 51 -1.15 2.51 -9.58
CA ILE A 51 -2.40 1.76 -9.77
C ILE A 51 -3.49 2.67 -10.32
N ASP A 52 -3.70 2.59 -11.63
CA ASP A 52 -4.73 3.35 -12.32
C ASP A 52 -6.13 3.04 -11.76
N GLY A 53 -6.85 4.07 -11.32
CA GLY A 53 -8.19 3.98 -10.74
C GLY A 53 -8.24 3.77 -9.22
N LEU A 54 -7.09 3.73 -8.54
CA LEU A 54 -7.01 3.75 -7.09
C LEU A 54 -7.00 5.21 -6.59
N LEU A 55 -7.69 5.48 -5.48
CA LEU A 55 -7.65 6.78 -4.82
C LEU A 55 -7.61 6.54 -3.31
N PHE A 56 -6.56 7.00 -2.64
CA PHE A 56 -6.48 6.92 -1.18
C PHE A 56 -6.96 8.24 -0.56
N ASP A 57 -8.03 8.17 0.24
CA ASP A 57 -8.46 9.32 1.03
C ASP A 57 -7.47 9.60 2.18
N PRO A 58 -6.80 10.76 2.21
CA PRO A 58 -5.83 11.10 3.25
C PRO A 58 -6.42 11.07 4.67
N ASP A 59 -7.74 11.23 4.80
CA ASP A 59 -8.47 11.13 6.07
C ASP A 59 -8.62 9.67 6.55
N LEU A 60 -8.76 8.70 5.64
CA LEU A 60 -8.78 7.27 5.95
C LEU A 60 -7.38 6.75 6.30
N ILE A 61 -6.36 7.33 5.67
CA ILE A 61 -4.93 7.02 5.90
C ILE A 61 -4.52 7.34 7.33
N GLY A 62 -4.94 8.49 7.85
CA GLY A 62 -4.62 8.93 9.21
C GLY A 62 -5.29 8.14 10.33
N GLN A 63 -6.25 7.26 10.03
CA GLN A 63 -7.08 6.55 11.02
C GLN A 63 -6.66 5.11 11.30
N SER A 64 -5.45 4.69 10.89
CA SER A 64 -4.95 3.31 11.07
C SER A 64 -5.66 2.23 10.25
N ALA A 65 -6.53 2.61 9.30
CA ALA A 65 -7.28 1.65 8.49
C ALA A 65 -6.38 0.78 7.59
N PHE A 66 -5.18 1.25 7.27
CA PHE A 66 -4.24 0.60 6.34
C PHE A 66 -2.97 0.09 7.02
N ASN A 67 -3.02 -0.30 8.29
CA ASN A 67 -1.83 -0.75 9.02
C ASN A 67 -1.22 -2.07 8.51
N ASN A 68 -1.93 -2.85 7.68
CA ASN A 68 -1.45 -4.15 7.20
C ASN A 68 -1.51 -4.24 5.67
N VAL A 69 -0.54 -4.93 5.06
CA VAL A 69 -0.49 -5.17 3.60
C VAL A 69 -1.77 -5.85 3.09
N ARG A 70 -2.35 -6.78 3.86
CA ARG A 70 -3.62 -7.44 3.54
C ARG A 70 -4.76 -6.45 3.33
N THR A 71 -4.98 -5.52 4.26
CA THR A 71 -6.12 -4.59 4.20
C THR A 71 -5.98 -3.65 3.00
N LEU A 72 -4.74 -3.29 2.68
CA LEU A 72 -4.40 -2.44 1.56
C LEU A 72 -4.65 -3.14 0.23
N ILE A 73 -4.24 -4.41 0.09
CA ILE A 73 -4.56 -5.24 -1.08
C ILE A 73 -6.06 -5.44 -1.22
N ASP A 74 -6.77 -5.77 -0.14
CA ASP A 74 -8.22 -6.00 -0.16
C ASP A 74 -8.99 -4.75 -0.61
N PHE A 75 -8.56 -3.56 -0.15
CA PHE A 75 -9.08 -2.28 -0.59
C PHE A 75 -8.82 -2.05 -2.08
N ILE A 76 -7.58 -2.25 -2.54
CA ILE A 76 -7.22 -2.09 -3.96
C ILE A 76 -8.02 -3.06 -4.82
N GLU A 77 -8.12 -4.33 -4.44
CA GLU A 77 -8.87 -5.33 -5.19
C GLU A 77 -10.36 -4.98 -5.24
N SER A 78 -10.93 -4.46 -4.14
CA SER A 78 -12.31 -3.97 -4.11
C SER A 78 -12.55 -2.75 -5.01
N HIS A 79 -11.57 -1.85 -5.12
CA HIS A 79 -11.68 -0.64 -5.93
C HIS A 79 -11.30 -0.85 -7.41
N THR A 80 -10.35 -1.73 -7.72
CA THR A 80 -9.92 -2.04 -9.09
C THR A 80 -10.87 -3.03 -9.78
N THR A 81 -11.52 -3.93 -9.05
CA THR A 81 -12.55 -4.85 -9.59
C THR A 81 -13.84 -4.11 -9.98
N ALA A 82 -14.04 -2.87 -9.51
CA ALA A 82 -15.24 -2.10 -9.78
C ALA A 82 -15.35 -1.58 -11.23
N VAL A 83 -14.34 -1.80 -12.09
CA VAL A 83 -14.34 -1.35 -13.50
C VAL A 83 -14.55 -2.51 -14.47
N GLU A 84 -15.58 -3.33 -14.25
CA GLU A 84 -16.19 -4.15 -15.32
C GLU A 84 -17.71 -4.24 -15.15
N VAL A 85 -18.45 -3.25 -15.67
CA VAL A 85 -19.84 -3.40 -16.17
C VAL A 85 -20.09 -2.59 -17.43
#